data_AF-A0A8S2ZP32-F1
#
_entry.id   AF-A0A8S2ZP32-F1
#
_cell.length_a   1.000
_cell.length_b   1.000
_cell.length_c   1.000
_cell.angle_alpha   90.00
_cell.angle_beta   90.00
_cell.angle_gamma   90.00
#
_symmetry.space_group_name_H-M   'P 1'
#
loop_
_entity.id
_entity.type
_entity.pdbx_description
1 polymer ?
#
loop_
_entity_poly.entity_id
_entity_poly.type
_entity_poly.pdbx_seq_one_letter_code
_entity_poly.pdbx_strand_id
1 'polypeptide(L)'
;FSCNKFDISQLQTEQQKDENIQQKIEALNKDPDKVDFVFKDGVLYKLVQKLHSTRKKQFPYIPATMITDLLQACHDDPIAGHFGVTRTYFKLKNDYWWPSMKASIQKYIKSCPKWQQFNISRQKKPGLLKPIKPPDGPFQMIAIDYVGPLPRTPSENRYVLVITDMFTRWVTALA
;
A
#
# COMPACT_ATOMS: atom_id res chain seq x y z
N PHE A 1 6.13 -15.56 3.74
CA PHE A 1 5.83 -15.31 2.32
C PHE A 1 6.98 -14.55 1.69
N SER A 2 7.89 -15.27 1.06
CA SER A 2 8.96 -14.68 0.27
C SER A 2 8.49 -14.57 -1.18
N CYS A 3 8.69 -13.42 -1.82
CA CYS A 3 8.38 -13.25 -3.25
C CYS A 3 9.52 -13.82 -4.14
N ASN A 4 10.51 -14.52 -3.55
CA ASN A 4 11.59 -15.20 -4.27
C ASN A 4 11.08 -16.40 -5.05
N LYS A 5 11.12 -16.30 -6.38
CA LYS A 5 10.78 -17.40 -7.30
C LYS A 5 11.85 -17.74 -8.33
N PHE A 6 12.98 -17.04 -8.37
CA PHE A 6 13.95 -17.24 -9.44
C PHE A 6 15.26 -17.79 -8.90
N ASP A 7 15.76 -18.80 -9.59
CA ASP A 7 17.08 -19.34 -9.37
C ASP A 7 18.14 -18.37 -9.93
N ILE A 8 19.33 -18.38 -9.32
CA ILE A 8 20.46 -17.54 -9.74
C ILE A 8 20.83 -17.86 -11.20
N SER A 9 20.74 -19.13 -11.60
CA SER A 9 20.97 -19.60 -12.98
C SER A 9 20.04 -18.94 -14.01
N GLN A 10 18.76 -18.81 -13.67
CA GLN A 10 17.77 -18.13 -14.50
C GLN A 10 18.07 -16.63 -14.59
N LEU A 11 18.40 -16.00 -13.46
CA LEU A 11 18.76 -14.59 -13.42
C LEU A 11 19.99 -14.28 -14.29
N GLN A 12 21.03 -15.12 -14.20
CA GLN A 12 22.23 -14.99 -15.04
C GLN A 12 21.88 -15.05 -16.52
N THR A 13 21.08 -16.06 -16.91
CA THR A 13 20.66 -16.26 -18.29
C THR A 13 19.89 -15.06 -18.83
N GLU A 14 18.95 -14.53 -18.05
CA GLU A 14 18.14 -13.37 -18.46
C GLU A 14 18.95 -12.07 -18.47
N GLN A 15 19.91 -11.90 -17.55
CA GLN A 15 20.84 -10.78 -17.60
C GLN A 15 21.76 -10.81 -18.82
N GLN A 16 22.17 -12.00 -19.27
CA GLN A 16 22.98 -12.18 -20.49
C GLN A 16 22.25 -11.74 -21.76
N LYS A 17 20.94 -11.95 -21.82
CA LYS A 17 20.10 -11.56 -22.96
C LYS A 17 19.76 -10.07 -22.99
N ASP A 18 19.80 -9.39 -21.85
CA ASP A 18 19.39 -7.98 -21.74
C ASP A 18 20.55 -7.04 -22.16
N GLU A 19 20.42 -6.43 -23.35
CA GLU A 19 21.42 -5.52 -23.91
C GLU A 19 21.77 -4.34 -22.99
N ASN A 20 20.81 -3.81 -22.24
CA ASN A 20 21.06 -2.69 -21.32
C ASN A 20 21.94 -3.12 -20.15
N ILE A 21 21.75 -4.35 -19.68
CA ILE A 21 22.55 -4.94 -18.62
C ILE A 21 23.95 -5.26 -19.14
N GLN A 22 24.09 -5.80 -20.36
CA GLN A 22 25.39 -6.05 -20.98
C GLN A 22 26.21 -4.77 -21.14
N GLN A 23 25.61 -3.69 -21.64
CA GLN A 23 26.27 -2.38 -21.72
C GLN A 23 26.77 -1.87 -20.37
N LYS A 24 26.04 -2.14 -19.27
CA LYS A 24 26.47 -1.78 -17.91
C LYS A 24 27.63 -2.64 -17.42
N ILE A 25 27.64 -3.93 -17.74
CA ILE A 25 28.74 -4.83 -17.41
C ILE A 25 30.01 -4.40 -18.15
N GLU A 26 29.90 -4.08 -19.44
CA GLU A 26 31.03 -3.55 -20.23
C GLU A 26 31.56 -2.22 -19.69
N ALA A 27 30.66 -1.31 -19.31
CA ALA A 27 31.05 -0.04 -18.70
C ALA A 27 31.76 -0.24 -17.35
N LEU A 28 31.29 -1.19 -16.53
CA LEU A 28 31.91 -1.56 -15.27
C LEU A 28 33.33 -2.14 -15.45
N ASN A 29 33.56 -2.91 -16.52
CA ASN A 29 34.89 -3.43 -16.85
C ASN A 29 35.88 -2.32 -17.24
N LYS A 30 35.40 -1.20 -17.79
CA LYS A 30 36.25 -0.06 -18.17
C LYS A 30 36.58 0.84 -16.98
N ASP A 31 35.64 1.00 -16.04
CA ASP A 31 35.78 1.86 -14.87
C ASP A 31 35.03 1.27 -13.66
N PRO A 32 35.71 0.43 -12.85
CA PRO A 32 35.08 -0.32 -11.76
C PRO A 32 34.49 0.55 -10.65
N ASP A 33 35.07 1.73 -10.39
CA ASP A 33 34.73 2.57 -9.24
C ASP A 33 33.68 3.65 -9.56
N LYS A 34 33.43 3.93 -10.84
CA LYS A 34 32.54 5.01 -11.26
C LYS A 34 31.06 4.66 -11.18
N VAL A 35 30.71 3.39 -11.05
CA VAL A 35 29.33 2.92 -11.09
C VAL A 35 28.93 2.28 -9.76
N ASP A 36 27.73 2.61 -9.28
CA ASP A 36 27.10 1.97 -8.12
C ASP A 36 26.60 0.54 -8.44
N PHE A 37 27.39 -0.23 -9.18
CA PHE A 37 27.09 -1.60 -9.60
C PHE A 37 28.32 -2.48 -9.38
N VAL A 38 28.11 -3.77 -9.18
CA VAL A 38 29.19 -4.77 -9.10
C VAL A 38 28.75 -6.01 -9.86
N PHE A 39 29.65 -6.57 -10.67
CA PHE A 39 29.43 -7.83 -11.34
C PHE A 39 30.18 -8.91 -10.58
N LYS A 40 29.45 -9.90 -10.05
CA LYS A 40 30.02 -10.95 -9.19
C LYS A 40 29.28 -12.26 -9.44
N ASP A 41 30.01 -13.37 -9.50
CA ASP A 41 29.43 -14.71 -9.62
C ASP A 41 28.47 -14.81 -10.84
N GLY A 42 28.81 -14.14 -11.94
CA GLY A 42 27.99 -14.12 -13.17
C GLY A 42 26.74 -13.24 -13.12
N VAL A 43 26.50 -12.50 -12.03
CA VAL A 43 25.32 -11.65 -11.83
C VAL A 43 25.71 -10.19 -11.59
N LEU A 44 24.98 -9.27 -12.21
CA LEU A 44 25.04 -7.85 -11.94
C LEU A 44 24.21 -7.49 -10.70
N TYR A 45 24.84 -6.80 -9.76
CA TYR A 45 24.23 -6.28 -8.54
C TYR A 45 24.27 -4.76 -8.52
N LYS A 46 23.23 -4.15 -7.97
CA LYS A 46 23.21 -2.74 -7.56
C LYS A 46 23.77 -2.61 -6.15
N LEU A 47 24.70 -1.67 -5.97
CA LEU A 47 25.17 -1.24 -4.66
C LEU A 47 24.30 -0.09 -4.15
N VAL A 48 23.73 -0.24 -2.96
CA VAL A 48 22.93 0.81 -2.32
C VAL A 48 23.46 1.07 -0.91
N GLN A 49 23.77 2.33 -0.64
CA GLN A 49 24.13 2.79 0.70
C GLN A 49 22.87 2.81 1.59
N LYS A 50 22.86 2.04 2.67
CA LYS A 50 21.81 2.14 3.68
C LYS A 50 22.15 3.22 4.70
N LEU A 51 21.11 3.88 5.20
CA LEU A 51 21.21 4.78 6.34
C LEU A 51 21.85 4.01 7.51
N HIS A 52 22.91 4.57 8.12
CA HIS A 52 23.66 3.99 9.24
C HIS A 52 24.49 2.72 8.96
N SER A 53 24.66 2.30 7.70
CA SER A 53 25.62 1.25 7.36
C SER A 53 26.90 1.88 6.83
N THR A 54 28.06 1.32 7.17
CA THR A 54 29.33 1.65 6.51
C THR A 54 29.50 0.88 5.20
N ARG A 55 28.85 -0.28 5.07
CA ARG A 55 28.91 -1.13 3.86
C ARG A 55 27.70 -0.88 2.95
N LYS A 56 27.95 -0.76 1.64
CA LYS A 56 26.88 -0.81 0.62
C LYS A 56 26.27 -2.21 0.59
N LYS A 57 24.93 -2.30 0.62
CA LYS A 57 24.23 -3.58 0.43
C LYS A 57 24.11 -3.86 -1.07
N GLN A 58 24.30 -5.12 -1.45
CA GLN A 58 24.13 -5.62 -2.81
C GLN A 58 22.70 -6.10 -3.04
N PHE A 59 22.13 -5.75 -4.17
CA PHE A 59 20.81 -6.18 -4.62
C PHE A 59 20.92 -6.70 -6.05
N PRO A 60 20.44 -7.92 -6.36
CA PRO A 60 20.43 -8.42 -7.73
C PRO A 60 19.67 -7.46 -8.65
N TYR A 61 20.28 -7.13 -9.78
CA TYR A 61 19.65 -6.33 -10.82
C TYR A 61 18.66 -7.21 -11.58
N ILE A 62 17.37 -6.90 -11.52
CA ILE A 62 16.33 -7.67 -12.21
C ILE A 62 16.14 -7.17 -13.65
N PRO A 63 16.33 -8.04 -14.68
CA PRO A 63 16.02 -7.73 -16.08
C PRO A 63 14.55 -7.39 -16.29
N ALA A 64 14.26 -6.62 -17.34
CA ALA A 64 12.88 -6.19 -17.61
C ALA A 64 11.91 -7.36 -17.82
N THR A 65 12.39 -8.47 -18.40
CA THR A 65 11.63 -9.69 -18.69
C THR A 65 11.08 -10.35 -17.43
N MET A 66 11.81 -10.30 -16.32
CA MET A 66 11.45 -10.98 -15.07
C MET A 66 10.58 -10.15 -14.12
N ILE A 67 10.45 -8.83 -14.37
CA ILE A 67 9.72 -7.93 -13.47
C ILE A 67 8.25 -8.34 -13.35
N THR A 68 7.59 -8.68 -14.46
CA THR A 68 6.16 -9.03 -14.46
C THR A 68 5.89 -10.25 -13.58
N ASP A 69 6.69 -11.30 -13.72
CA ASP A 69 6.56 -12.54 -12.96
C ASP A 69 6.79 -12.31 -11.46
N LEU A 70 7.76 -11.47 -11.11
CA LEU A 70 8.04 -11.05 -9.74
C LEU A 70 6.83 -10.32 -9.12
N LEU A 71 6.23 -9.40 -9.88
CA LEU A 71 5.07 -8.63 -9.44
C LEU A 71 3.84 -9.52 -9.28
N GLN A 72 3.62 -10.45 -10.21
CA GLN A 72 2.54 -11.44 -10.12
C GLN A 72 2.71 -12.32 -8.88
N ALA A 73 3.91 -12.84 -8.63
CA ALA A 73 4.19 -13.64 -7.43
C ALA A 73 3.97 -12.86 -6.13
N CYS A 74 4.20 -11.55 -6.14
CA CYS A 74 4.13 -10.73 -4.93
C CYS A 74 2.78 -10.04 -4.69
N HIS A 75 1.97 -9.87 -5.73
CA HIS A 75 0.68 -9.17 -5.69
C HIS A 75 -0.51 -10.11 -5.93
N ASP A 76 -0.43 -11.02 -6.90
CA ASP A 76 -1.56 -11.86 -7.34
C ASP A 76 -1.68 -13.18 -6.60
N ASP A 77 -0.66 -13.56 -5.81
CA ASP A 77 -0.71 -14.76 -4.98
C ASP A 77 -1.91 -14.68 -4.00
N PRO A 78 -2.73 -15.73 -3.88
CA PRO A 78 -3.94 -15.73 -3.03
C PRO A 78 -3.66 -15.32 -1.59
N ILE A 79 -2.45 -15.58 -1.08
CA ILE A 79 -2.05 -15.29 0.29
C ILE A 79 -1.27 -13.96 0.39
N ALA A 80 -0.86 -13.38 -0.75
CA ALA A 80 -0.22 -12.07 -0.79
C ALA A 80 -1.18 -10.88 -0.57
N GLY A 81 -2.50 -11.11 -0.64
CA GLY A 81 -3.53 -10.16 -0.20
C GLY A 81 -3.70 -8.93 -1.10
N HIS A 82 -3.27 -8.97 -2.36
CA HIS A 82 -3.40 -7.88 -3.33
C HIS A 82 -2.97 -6.51 -2.77
N PHE A 83 -1.84 -6.46 -2.06
CA PHE A 83 -1.42 -5.21 -1.42
C PHE A 83 -1.20 -4.05 -2.40
N GLY A 84 -1.48 -2.83 -1.93
CA GLY A 84 -1.24 -1.60 -2.67
C GLY A 84 0.26 -1.26 -2.84
N VAL A 85 0.52 -0.25 -3.67
CA VAL A 85 1.86 0.13 -4.16
C VAL A 85 2.94 0.19 -3.07
N THR A 86 2.66 0.91 -1.98
CA THR A 86 3.63 1.11 -0.90
C THR A 86 4.06 -0.22 -0.29
N ARG A 87 3.12 -1.08 0.09
CA ARG A 87 3.42 -2.34 0.78
C ARG A 87 4.11 -3.34 -0.16
N THR A 88 3.72 -3.40 -1.43
CA THR A 88 4.41 -4.21 -2.44
C THR A 88 5.84 -3.73 -2.68
N TYR A 89 6.06 -2.41 -2.75
CA TYR A 89 7.41 -1.85 -2.83
C TYR A 89 8.28 -2.20 -1.64
N PHE A 90 7.76 -2.08 -0.40
CA PHE A 90 8.52 -2.43 0.80
C PHE A 90 8.87 -3.92 0.89
N LYS A 91 8.03 -4.81 0.34
CA LYS A 91 8.37 -6.24 0.21
C LYS A 91 9.53 -6.46 -0.74
N LEU A 92 9.51 -5.85 -1.92
CA LEU A 92 10.48 -6.14 -2.98
C LEU A 92 11.82 -5.40 -2.82
N LYS A 93 11.80 -4.16 -2.30
CA LYS A 93 13.00 -3.30 -2.23
C LYS A 93 14.11 -3.82 -1.32
N ASN A 94 13.81 -4.79 -0.45
CA ASN A 94 14.79 -5.33 0.49
C ASN A 94 15.63 -6.44 -0.13
N ASP A 95 15.16 -7.04 -1.22
CA ASP A 95 15.74 -8.24 -1.83
C ASP A 95 16.14 -8.02 -3.29
N TYR A 96 15.53 -7.07 -4.00
CA TYR A 96 15.78 -6.84 -5.42
C TYR A 96 15.97 -5.37 -5.76
N TRP A 97 16.52 -5.14 -6.95
CA TRP A 97 16.60 -3.81 -7.54
C TRP A 97 16.38 -3.85 -9.05
N TRP A 98 15.67 -2.86 -9.59
CA TRP A 98 15.65 -2.55 -11.01
C TRP A 98 15.37 -1.04 -11.20
N PRO A 99 15.64 -0.46 -12.37
CA PRO A 99 15.34 0.95 -12.62
C PRO A 99 13.85 1.26 -12.43
N SER A 100 13.54 2.36 -11.76
CA SER A 100 12.15 2.85 -11.62
C SER A 100 11.17 1.87 -10.93
N MET A 101 11.64 1.05 -9.98
CA MET A 101 10.82 0.04 -9.27
C MET A 101 9.43 0.51 -8.88
N LYS A 102 9.34 1.67 -8.22
CA LYS A 102 8.09 2.22 -7.71
C LYS A 102 7.10 2.52 -8.85
N ALA A 103 7.59 3.01 -9.98
CA ALA A 103 6.77 3.31 -11.15
C ALA A 103 6.24 2.02 -11.80
N SER A 104 7.09 1.00 -11.98
CA SER A 104 6.68 -0.30 -12.53
C SER A 104 5.64 -0.99 -11.63
N ILE A 105 5.88 -1.01 -10.31
CA ILE A 105 4.93 -1.55 -9.31
C ILE A 105 3.60 -0.79 -9.37
N GLN A 106 3.65 0.54 -9.42
CA GLN A 106 2.45 1.36 -9.51
C GLN A 106 1.65 1.07 -10.77
N LYS A 107 2.32 0.95 -11.93
CA LYS A 107 1.66 0.63 -13.20
C LYS A 107 0.95 -0.72 -13.12
N TYR A 108 1.63 -1.74 -12.60
CA TYR A 108 1.10 -3.10 -12.47
C TYR A 108 -0.10 -3.19 -11.52
N ILE A 109 0.01 -2.61 -10.31
CA ILE A 109 -1.08 -2.65 -9.32
C ILE A 109 -2.29 -1.86 -9.83
N LYS A 110 -2.06 -0.73 -10.50
CA LYS A 110 -3.14 0.05 -11.12
C LYS A 110 -3.84 -0.71 -12.25
N SER A 111 -3.23 -1.71 -12.88
CA SER A 111 -3.91 -2.57 -13.85
C SER A 111 -4.65 -3.76 -13.23
N CYS A 112 -4.52 -4.02 -11.92
CA CYS A 112 -5.15 -5.18 -11.27
C CYS A 112 -6.65 -4.92 -10.99
N PRO A 113 -7.59 -5.68 -11.61
CA PRO A 113 -9.02 -5.47 -11.42
C PRO A 113 -9.47 -5.76 -9.97
N LYS A 114 -8.91 -6.80 -9.35
CA LYS A 114 -9.22 -7.16 -7.96
C LYS A 114 -8.87 -6.02 -7.01
N TRP A 115 -7.66 -5.48 -7.14
CA TRP A 115 -7.24 -4.35 -6.31
C TRP A 115 -8.11 -3.11 -6.56
N GLN A 116 -8.45 -2.80 -7.81
CA GLN A 116 -9.34 -1.67 -8.13
C GLN A 116 -10.74 -1.80 -7.49
N GLN A 117 -11.31 -3.00 -7.47
CA GLN A 117 -12.63 -3.26 -6.87
C GLN A 117 -12.64 -3.04 -5.36
N PHE A 118 -11.57 -3.43 -4.66
CA PHE A 118 -11.50 -3.27 -3.20
C PHE A 118 -10.95 -1.91 -2.77
N ASN A 119 -10.08 -1.29 -3.58
CA ASN A 119 -9.44 -0.02 -3.27
C ASN A 119 -10.20 1.18 -3.88
N ILE A 120 -11.52 1.17 -3.72
CA ILE A 120 -12.36 2.32 -4.08
C ILE A 120 -12.16 3.40 -3.00
N SER A 121 -11.83 4.62 -3.43
CA SER A 121 -11.87 5.78 -2.54
C SER A 121 -13.31 6.02 -2.08
N ARG A 122 -13.68 5.49 -0.92
CA ARG A 122 -14.99 5.73 -0.29
C ARG A 122 -15.11 7.15 0.27
N GLN A 123 -14.01 7.90 0.30
CA GLN A 123 -14.03 9.29 0.68
C GLN A 123 -14.52 10.11 -0.52
N LYS A 124 -15.75 10.62 -0.42
CA LYS A 124 -16.17 11.80 -1.19
C LYS A 124 -15.16 12.91 -0.90
N LYS A 125 -14.93 13.81 -1.87
CA LYS A 125 -14.19 15.05 -1.59
C LYS A 125 -14.76 15.66 -0.30
N PRO A 126 -13.93 16.02 0.70
CA PRO A 126 -14.43 16.67 1.90
C PRO A 126 -15.26 17.88 1.48
N GLY A 127 -16.57 17.80 1.70
CA GLY A 127 -17.46 18.93 1.51
C GLY A 127 -17.38 19.84 2.73
N LEU A 128 -17.76 21.10 2.56
CA LEU A 128 -18.07 21.93 3.72
C LEU A 128 -19.19 21.26 4.52
N LEU A 129 -19.04 21.22 5.84
CA LEU A 129 -20.15 20.86 6.73
C LEU A 129 -21.32 21.80 6.39
N LYS A 130 -22.52 21.24 6.23
CA LYS A 130 -23.74 22.04 6.10
C LYS A 130 -24.38 22.14 7.49
N PRO A 131 -24.06 23.18 8.28
CA PRO A 131 -24.64 23.32 9.61
C PRO A 131 -26.15 23.43 9.49
N ILE A 132 -26.86 22.72 10.37
CA ILE A 132 -28.30 22.88 10.54
C ILE A 132 -28.50 24.24 11.21
N LYS A 133 -29.36 25.09 10.64
CA LYS A 133 -29.69 26.38 11.26
C LYS A 133 -30.32 26.12 12.64
N PRO A 134 -29.88 26.80 13.70
CA PRO A 134 -30.55 26.73 14.99
C PRO A 134 -32.03 27.13 14.84
N PRO A 135 -32.96 26.47 15.56
CA PRO A 135 -34.34 26.97 15.67
C PRO A 135 -34.38 28.35 16.33
N ASP A 136 -35.45 29.11 16.08
CA ASP A 136 -35.67 30.46 16.65
C ASP A 136 -36.54 30.45 17.91
N GLY A 137 -37.08 29.28 18.29
CA GLY A 137 -37.88 29.11 19.49
C GLY A 137 -38.01 27.66 19.96
N PRO A 138 -38.50 27.44 21.19
CA PRO A 138 -38.68 26.11 21.77
C PRO A 138 -39.57 25.22 20.90
N PHE A 139 -39.27 23.93 20.84
CA PHE A 139 -40.04 22.89 20.15
C PHE A 139 -40.15 23.04 18.62
N GLN A 140 -39.45 24.00 18.01
CA GLN A 140 -39.41 24.13 16.54
C GLN A 140 -38.54 23.05 15.87
N MET A 141 -37.58 22.48 16.60
CA MET A 141 -36.72 21.41 16.12
C MET A 141 -36.38 20.46 17.26
N ILE A 142 -36.79 19.20 17.11
CA ILE A 142 -36.52 18.12 18.06
C ILE A 142 -35.54 17.13 17.44
N ALA A 143 -34.45 16.85 18.13
CA ALA A 143 -33.55 15.74 17.82
C ALA A 143 -33.97 14.52 18.64
N ILE A 144 -34.10 13.37 17.97
CA ILE A 144 -34.47 12.10 18.59
C ILE A 144 -33.36 11.10 18.27
N ASP A 145 -32.84 10.42 19.30
CA ASP A 145 -31.82 9.40 19.17
C ASP A 145 -32.11 8.21 20.11
N TYR A 146 -31.54 7.05 19.78
CA TYR A 146 -31.60 5.85 20.63
C TYR A 146 -30.20 5.47 21.10
N VAL A 147 -30.03 5.34 22.40
CA VAL A 147 -28.80 4.82 22.99
C VAL A 147 -28.98 3.33 23.26
N GLY A 148 -28.22 2.48 22.56
CA GLY A 148 -28.17 1.06 22.85
C GLY A 148 -27.62 0.19 21.71
N PRO A 149 -27.72 -1.15 21.86
CA PRO A 149 -28.32 -1.85 22.98
C PRO A 149 -27.51 -1.76 24.28
N LEU A 150 -28.20 -1.62 25.41
CA LEU A 150 -27.68 -1.63 26.78
C LEU A 150 -28.03 -2.96 27.48
N PRO A 151 -27.40 -3.27 28.63
CA PRO A 151 -27.83 -4.37 29.48
C PRO A 151 -29.33 -4.29 29.79
N ARG A 152 -29.98 -5.46 29.77
CA ARG A 152 -31.43 -5.56 29.90
C ARG A 152 -31.86 -5.20 31.33
N THR A 153 -32.84 -4.31 31.46
CA THR A 153 -33.43 -3.96 32.76
C THR A 153 -34.44 -5.05 33.19
N PRO A 154 -34.89 -5.06 34.46
CA PRO A 154 -35.96 -5.96 34.90
C PRO A 154 -37.28 -5.81 34.14
N SER A 155 -37.55 -4.59 33.63
CA SER A 155 -38.69 -4.30 32.76
C SER A 155 -38.43 -4.63 31.29
N GLU A 156 -37.34 -5.34 31.00
CA GLU A 156 -36.95 -5.85 29.70
C GLU A 156 -36.50 -4.80 28.66
N ASN A 157 -36.28 -3.56 29.09
CA ASN A 157 -35.79 -2.48 28.22
C ASN A 157 -34.28 -2.64 27.94
N ARG A 158 -33.87 -2.24 26.73
CA ARG A 158 -32.46 -2.29 26.26
C ARG A 158 -31.99 -1.01 25.57
N TYR A 159 -32.83 0.00 25.51
CA TYR A 159 -32.55 1.24 24.79
C TYR A 159 -33.08 2.42 25.60
N VAL A 160 -32.38 3.53 25.51
CA VAL A 160 -32.88 4.82 26.00
C VAL A 160 -33.23 5.68 24.80
N LEU A 161 -34.48 6.13 24.73
CA LEU A 161 -34.93 7.13 23.78
C LEU A 161 -34.57 8.51 24.32
N VAL A 162 -33.71 9.23 23.62
CA VAL A 162 -33.26 10.57 23.96
C VAL A 162 -33.95 11.56 23.03
N ILE A 163 -34.68 12.51 23.62
CA ILE A 163 -35.41 13.56 22.91
C ILE A 163 -34.82 14.89 23.37
N THR A 164 -34.30 15.69 22.43
CA THR A 164 -33.66 16.98 22.72
C THR A 164 -34.37 18.10 21.95
N ASP A 165 -34.82 19.12 22.65
CA ASP A 165 -35.19 20.38 22.01
C ASP A 165 -33.94 21.16 21.61
N MET A 166 -33.78 21.40 20.32
CA MET A 166 -32.55 21.98 19.76
C MET A 166 -32.40 23.48 20.06
N PHE A 167 -33.47 24.16 20.48
CA PHE A 167 -33.44 25.56 20.93
C PHE A 167 -32.97 25.68 22.38
N THR A 168 -33.74 25.12 23.31
CA THR A 168 -33.48 25.23 24.76
C THR A 168 -32.36 24.31 25.25
N ARG A 169 -31.97 23.31 24.45
CA ARG A 169 -31.14 22.17 24.86
C ARG A 169 -31.77 21.34 25.98
N TRP A 170 -33.07 21.44 26.18
CA TRP A 170 -33.81 20.59 27.10
C TRP A 170 -33.78 19.15 26.60
N VAL A 171 -33.36 18.21 27.47
CA VAL A 171 -33.26 16.79 27.15
C VAL A 171 -34.26 16.00 28.00
N THR A 172 -35.00 15.11 27.37
CA THR A 172 -35.83 14.09 28.02
C THR A 172 -35.35 12.72 27.58
N ALA A 173 -35.08 11.84 28.54
CA ALA A 173 -34.66 10.47 28.29
C ALA A 173 -35.72 9.51 28.83
N LEU A 174 -36.09 8.52 28.01
CA LEU A 174 -37.07 7.49 28.32
C LEU A 174 -36.37 6.14 28.20
N ALA A 175 -36.42 5.31 29.25
CA ALA A 175 -35.63 4.10 29.39
C ALA A 175 -36.47 2.89 29.79
#